data_AF-A0A1G1A2A0-F1
#
_entry.id   AF-A0A1G1A2A0-F1
#
_cell.length_a   1.000
_cell.length_b   1.000
_cell.length_c   1.000
_cell.angle_alpha   90.00
_cell.angle_beta   90.00
_cell.angle_gamma   90.00
#
_symmetry.space_group_name_H-M   'P 1'
#
loop_
_entity.id
_entity.type
_entity.pdbx_description
1 polymer ?
#
loop_
_entity_poly.entity_id
_entity_poly.type
_entity_poly.pdbx_seq_one_letter_code
_entity_poly.pdbx_strand_id
1 'polypeptide(L)' 'MTKGDRSITISLEGVWDVENNILTWTIKKTNTPDLMPVGKTANEEILEIDNNHIKYKGIDDQIETETKIHD' A
#
# COMPACT_ATOMS: atom_id res chain seq x y z
N MET A 1 -4.80 -35.31 10.13
CA MET A 1 -4.64 -33.95 10.68
C MET A 1 -4.85 -32.97 9.55
N THR A 2 -6.01 -32.32 9.49
CA THR A 2 -6.28 -31.22 8.55
C THR A 2 -5.40 -30.03 8.94
N LYS A 3 -4.52 -29.62 8.04
CA LYS A 3 -3.70 -28.43 8.18
C LYS A 3 -4.66 -27.24 8.15
N GLY A 4 -5.07 -26.76 9.33
CA GLY A 4 -6.00 -25.63 9.44
C GLY A 4 -5.32 -24.38 8.91
N ASP A 5 -5.97 -23.70 7.97
CA ASP A 5 -5.49 -22.42 7.47
C ASP A 5 -5.47 -21.42 8.62
N ARG A 6 -4.26 -20.98 9.01
CA ARG A 6 -4.07 -19.90 9.97
C ARG A 6 -4.05 -18.60 9.20
N SER A 7 -5.15 -17.86 9.27
CA SER A 7 -5.17 -16.45 8.87
C SER A 7 -4.56 -15.62 9.97
N ILE A 8 -3.53 -14.84 9.63
CA ILE A 8 -2.96 -13.82 10.52
C ILE A 8 -3.37 -12.48 9.97
N THR A 9 -4.10 -11.70 10.76
CA THR A 9 -4.39 -10.30 10.43
C THR A 9 -3.09 -9.51 10.50
N ILE A 10 -2.73 -8.87 9.39
CA ILE A 10 -1.58 -7.99 9.29
C ILE A 10 -2.10 -6.56 9.34
N SER A 11 -1.71 -5.80 10.35
CA SER A 11 -1.92 -4.35 10.39
C SER A 11 -0.71 -3.66 9.77
N LEU A 12 -0.98 -2.87 8.73
CA LEU A 12 0.01 -2.01 8.09
C LEU A 12 -0.24 -0.58 8.57
N GLU A 13 0.81 0.06 9.05
CA GLU A 13 0.82 1.50 9.29
C GLU A 13 1.75 2.14 8.25
N GLY A 14 1.58 3.41 7.99
CA GLY A 14 2.39 4.06 6.97
C GLY A 14 2.21 5.54 6.96
N VAL A 15 3.09 6.20 6.22
CA VAL A 15 2.96 7.62 5.89
C VAL A 15 2.85 7.70 4.39
N TRP A 16 1.86 8.49 3.94
CA TRP A 16 1.64 8.83 2.56
C TRP A 16 2.02 10.30 2.42
N ASP A 17 2.93 10.59 1.50
CA ASP A 17 3.32 11.94 1.15
C ASP A 17 3.04 12.15 -0.34
N VAL A 18 2.53 13.33 -0.70
CA VAL A 18 2.18 13.66 -2.08
C VAL A 18 2.91 14.94 -2.45
N GLU A 19 3.85 14.83 -3.40
CA GLU A 19 4.61 15.95 -3.94
C GLU A 19 4.62 15.87 -5.47
N ASN A 20 4.26 16.96 -6.16
CA ASN A 20 4.28 17.04 -7.64
C ASN A 20 3.53 15.88 -8.35
N ASN A 21 2.36 15.49 -7.85
CA ASN A 21 1.56 14.35 -8.32
C ASN A 21 2.21 12.96 -8.15
N ILE A 22 3.29 12.87 -7.39
CA ILE A 22 3.91 11.61 -6.99
C ILE A 22 3.44 11.29 -5.56
N LEU A 23 2.79 10.14 -5.42
CA LEU A 23 2.50 9.51 -4.14
C LEU A 23 3.71 8.68 -3.72
N THR A 24 4.30 9.05 -2.59
CA THR A 24 5.35 8.28 -1.94
C THR A 24 4.76 7.67 -0.67
N TRP A 25 4.68 6.34 -0.62
CA TRP A 25 4.23 5.63 0.58
C TRP A 25 5.36 4.80 1.17
N THR A 26 5.48 4.89 2.49
CA THR A 26 6.43 4.08 3.26
C THR A 26 5.65 3.19 4.21
N ILE A 27 5.79 1.87 4.02
CA ILE A 27 5.16 0.88 4.90
C ILE A 27 5.96 0.75 6.20
N LYS A 28 5.32 1.07 7.32
CA LYS A 28 5.79 0.76 8.67
C LYS A 28 4.92 -0.36 9.24
N LYS A 29 5.49 -1.53 9.57
CA LYS A 29 4.70 -2.66 10.04
C LYS A 29 4.80 -2.84 11.55
N THR A 30 3.66 -3.07 12.18
CA THR A 30 3.56 -3.62 13.54
C THR A 30 3.14 -5.10 13.42
N ASN A 31 4.00 -6.05 13.81
CA ASN A 31 3.74 -7.50 13.86
C ASN A 31 3.47 -8.24 12.51
N THR A 32 4.50 -8.47 11.69
CA THR A 32 4.38 -9.32 10.48
C THR A 32 5.55 -10.30 10.26
N PRO A 33 5.33 -11.44 9.58
CA PRO A 33 6.41 -12.34 9.15
C PRO A 33 7.39 -11.67 8.16
N ASP A 34 8.67 -12.04 8.23
CA ASP A 34 9.82 -11.43 7.51
C ASP A 34 9.75 -11.40 5.96
N LEU A 35 8.74 -12.03 5.36
CA LEU A 35 8.60 -12.14 3.90
C LEU A 35 8.08 -10.87 3.21
N MET A 36 7.75 -9.82 3.96
CA MET A 36 7.23 -8.58 3.42
C MET A 36 8.30 -7.48 3.34
N PRO A 37 8.27 -6.62 2.31
CA PRO A 37 9.26 -5.56 2.09
C PRO A 37 9.10 -4.37 3.06
N VAL A 38 9.37 -4.57 4.35
CA VAL A 38 9.29 -3.52 5.38
C VAL A 38 10.34 -2.43 5.13
N GLY A 39 9.95 -1.15 5.28
CA GLY A 39 10.85 -0.02 5.05
C GLY A 39 11.13 0.27 3.57
N LYS A 40 10.45 -0.44 2.65
CA LYS A 40 10.45 -0.03 1.24
C LYS A 40 9.57 1.20 1.07
N THR A 41 10.13 2.14 0.33
CA THR A 41 9.43 3.25 -0.25
C THR A 41 9.01 2.86 -1.65
N ALA A 42 7.75 3.09 -1.99
CA ALA A 42 7.27 2.98 -3.35
C ALA A 42 6.82 4.37 -3.81
N ASN A 43 7.11 4.65 -5.08
CA ASN A 43 6.76 5.90 -5.75
C ASN A 43 5.75 5.61 -6.84
N GLU A 44 4.64 6.32 -6.79
CA GLU A 44 3.48 6.09 -7.65
C GLU A 44 3.03 7.41 -8.24
N GLU A 45 2.68 7.41 -9.52
CA GLU A 45 2.06 8.56 -10.17
C GLU A 45 0.55 8.54 -9.86
N ILE A 46 0.02 9.62 -9.32
CA ILE A 46 -1.42 9.76 -9.09
C ILE A 46 -2.09 10.01 -10.45
N LEU A 47 -2.98 9.09 -10.84
CA LEU A 47 -3.76 9.19 -12.06
C LEU A 47 -5.10 9.88 -11.83
N GLU A 48 -5.74 9.59 -10.70
CA GLU A 48 -7.04 10.12 -10.32
C GLU A 48 -7.17 10.17 -8.79
N ILE A 49 -7.76 11.25 -8.27
CA ILE A 49 -8.09 11.38 -6.85
C ILE A 49 -9.46 12.05 -6.72
N ASP A 50 -10.37 11.39 -6.00
CA ASP A 50 -11.64 11.96 -5.60
C ASP A 50 -11.96 11.64 -4.13
N ASN A 51 -13.14 12.05 -3.66
CA ASN A 51 -13.54 11.88 -2.25
C ASN A 51 -13.76 10.41 -1.85
N ASN A 52 -13.89 9.50 -2.81
CA ASN A 52 -14.26 8.09 -2.60
C ASN A 52 -13.11 7.13 -2.93
N HIS A 53 -12.16 7.53 -3.77
CA HIS A 53 -11.06 6.66 -4.20
C HIS A 53 -9.82 7.43 -4.67
N ILE A 54 -8.71 6.70 -4.69
CA ILE A 54 -7.42 7.14 -5.25
C ILE A 54 -6.97 6.07 -6.24
N LYS A 55 -6.69 6.48 -7.48
CA LYS A 55 -6.08 5.65 -8.51
C LYS A 55 -4.66 6.12 -8.78
N TYR A 56 -3.72 5.19 -8.75
CA TYR A 56 -2.30 5.48 -8.91
C TYR A 56 -1.59 4.37 -9.68
N LYS A 57 -0.42 4.69 -10.24
CA LYS A 57 0.39 3.77 -11.04
C LYS A 57 1.82 3.71 -10.52
N GLY A 58 2.32 2.52 -10.24
CA GLY A 58 3.71 2.33 -9.84
C GLY A 58 4.66 2.79 -10.94
N ILE A 59 5.60 3.68 -10.58
CA ILE A 59 6.59 4.20 -11.52
C ILE A 59 7.54 3.06 -11.98
N ASP A 60 7.92 2.18 -11.06
CA ASP A 60 8.88 1.11 -11.32
C ASP A 60 8.25 -0.15 -11.96
N ASP A 61 7.06 -0.55 -11.51
CA ASP A 61 6.41 -1.80 -11.93
C ASP A 61 5.29 -1.59 -12.97
N GLN A 62 4.89 -0.34 -13.21
CA GLN A 62 3.84 0.06 -14.13
C GLN A 62 2.46 -0.51 -13.79
N ILE A 63 2.25 -0.97 -12.54
CA ILE A 63 0.99 -1.54 -12.08
C ILE A 63 0.04 -0.42 -11.66
N GLU A 64 -1.18 -0.44 -12.19
CA GLU A 64 -2.26 0.44 -11.74
C GLU A 64 -2.98 -0.19 -10.54
N THR A 65 -3.18 0.60 -9.50
CA THR A 65 -3.91 0.22 -8.29
C THR A 65 -4.96 1.28 -7.97
N GLU A 66 -6.09 0.82 -7.46
CA GLU A 66 -7.20 1.66 -7.01
C GLU A 66 -7.50 1.33 -5.54
N THR A 67 -7.48 2.34 -4.69
CA THR A 67 -7.82 2.21 -3.26
C THR A 67 -9.06 3.04 -2.97
N LYS A 68 -10.06 2.42 -2.33
CA LYS A 68 -11.26 3.12 -1.85
C LYS A 68 -10.98 3.76 -0.50
N ILE A 69 -11.42 5.01 -0.36
CA ILE A 69 -11.43 5.72 0.92
C ILE A 69 -12.76 5.38 1.60
N HIS A 70 -12.68 4.89 2.83
CA HIS A 70 -13.83 4.68 3.69
C HIS A 70 -13.64 5.55 4.93
N ASP A 71 -14.61 6.42 5.21
CA ASP A 71 -14.71 7.20 6.44
C ASP A 71 -14.91 6.31 7.68
#